data_AF-A0A7W8JJR3-F1
#
_entry.id   AF-A0A7W8JJR3-F1
#
_cell.length_a   1.000
_cell.length_b   1.000
_cell.length_c   1.000
_cell.angle_alpha   90.00
_cell.angle_beta   90.00
_cell.angle_gamma   90.00
#
_symmetry.space_group_name_H-M   'P 1'
#
loop_
_entity.id
_entity.type
_entity.pdbx_description
1 polymer ?
#
loop_
_entity_poly.entity_id
_entity_poly.type
_entity_poly.pdbx_seq_one_letter_code
_entity_poly.pdbx_strand_id
1 'polypeptide(L)'
;MTSFQWFCLALRVIGAWNFVLGLEHFLAAFNVMHGYYTPAYTQPFGFFLQGCLHIAVGLVLIRFSPFLAVFGYPNPSSSTPTQSSDAADV
;
A
#
# COMPACT_ATOMS: atom_id res chain seq x y z
N MET A 1 -14.74 6.07 14.96
CA MET A 1 -14.13 5.85 13.63
C MET A 1 -14.79 4.66 12.97
N THR A 2 -15.10 4.75 11.68
CA THR A 2 -15.69 3.63 10.91
C THR A 2 -14.63 2.60 10.53
N SER A 3 -15.01 1.35 10.22
CA SER A 3 -14.07 0.31 9.79
C SER A 3 -13.23 0.72 8.57
N PHE A 4 -13.81 1.50 7.66
CA PHE A 4 -13.11 2.11 6.52
C PHE A 4 -11.97 3.04 6.95
N GLN A 5 -12.19 3.87 7.97
CA GLN A 5 -11.16 4.78 8.49
C GLN A 5 -10.01 4.00 9.15
N TRP A 6 -10.32 2.94 9.88
CA TRP A 6 -9.31 2.04 10.45
C TRP A 6 -8.49 1.32 9.38
N PHE A 7 -9.12 0.85 8.31
CA PHE A 7 -8.42 0.23 7.19
C PHE A 7 -7.50 1.23 6.47
N CYS A 8 -7.96 2.46 6.23
CA CYS A 8 -7.11 3.53 5.70
C CYS A 8 -5.90 3.82 6.60
N LEU A 9 -6.11 3.85 7.92
CA LEU A 9 -5.03 4.06 8.89
C LEU A 9 -4.01 2.91 8.83
N ALA A 10 -4.47 1.66 8.79
CA ALA A 10 -3.61 0.49 8.66
C ALA A 10 -2.75 0.54 7.39
N LEU A 11 -3.36 0.88 6.24
CA LEU A 11 -2.62 1.06 4.98
C LEU A 11 -1.51 2.12 5.09
N ARG A 12 -1.77 3.22 5.79
CA ARG A 12 -0.76 4.27 6.03
C ARG A 12 0.36 3.80 6.94
N VAL A 13 0.04 3.04 8.00
CA VAL A 13 1.04 2.46 8.90
C VAL A 13 1.92 1.46 8.16
N ILE A 14 1.33 0.57 7.35
CA ILE A 14 2.07 -0.37 6.50
C ILE A 14 2.93 0.38 5.47
N GLY A 15 2.40 1.46 4.91
CA GLY A 15 3.14 2.30 3.98
C GLY A 15 4.35 2.99 4.63
N ALA A 16 4.18 3.53 5.85
CA ALA A 16 5.27 4.11 6.63
C ALA A 16 6.33 3.06 7.00
N TRP A 17 5.91 1.85 7.35
CA TRP A 17 6.81 0.73 7.61
C TRP A 17 7.64 0.36 6.38
N ASN A 18 7.00 0.26 5.21
CA ASN A 18 7.70 0.01 3.94
C ASN A 18 8.71 1.11 3.61
N PHE A 19 8.39 2.37 3.91
CA PHE A 19 9.34 3.46 3.72
C PHE A 19 10.61 3.29 4.57
N VAL A 20 10.47 2.88 5.84
CA VAL A 20 11.61 2.60 6.73
C VAL A 20 12.46 1.45 6.20
N LEU A 21 11.83 0.34 5.80
CA LEU A 21 12.53 -0.80 5.18
C LEU A 21 13.29 -0.39 3.91
N GLY A 22 12.71 0.49 3.10
CA GLY A 22 13.38 1.03 1.93
C GLY A 22 14.66 1.78 2.31
N LEU A 23 14.61 2.59 3.36
CA LEU A 23 15.78 3.32 3.87
C LEU A 23 16.88 2.37 4.38
N GLU A 24 16.52 1.26 5.04
CA GLU A 24 17.47 0.23 5.46
C GLU A 24 18.20 -0.39 4.27
N HIS A 25 17.50 -0.64 3.16
CA HIS A 25 18.12 -1.15 1.94
C HIS A 25 19.06 -0.14 1.28
N PHE A 26 18.76 1.16 1.37
CA PHE A 26 19.72 2.21 0.96
C PHE A 26 20.98 2.20 1.82
N LEU A 27 20.84 2.05 3.14
CA LEU A 27 21.99 1.94 4.05
C LEU A 27 22.82 0.68 3.74
N ALA A 28 22.17 -0.44 3.44
CA ALA A 28 22.85 -1.65 3.00
C ALA A 28 23.62 -1.42 1.69
N ALA A 29 22.99 -0.82 0.67
CA ALA A 29 23.65 -0.48 -0.59
C ALA A 29 24.86 0.43 -0.37
N PHE A 30 24.71 1.46 0.47
CA PHE A 30 25.79 2.39 0.83
C PHE A 30 26.96 1.68 1.50
N ASN A 31 26.68 0.82 2.49
CA ASN A 31 27.70 0.06 3.21
C ASN A 31 28.46 -0.90 2.29
N VAL A 32 27.78 -1.51 1.31
CA VAL A 32 28.42 -2.36 0.30
C VAL A 32 29.32 -1.55 -0.62
N MET A 33 28.86 -0.40 -1.12
CA MET A 33 29.66 0.45 -2.02
C MET A 33 30.93 0.99 -1.34
N HIS A 34 30.86 1.29 -0.03
CA HIS A 34 32.01 1.76 0.75
C HIS A 34 32.91 0.64 1.29
N GLY A 35 32.58 -0.63 1.02
CA GLY A 35 33.38 -1.77 1.47
C GLY A 35 33.29 -2.05 2.97
N TYR A 36 32.31 -1.46 3.68
CA TYR A 36 32.04 -1.77 5.09
C TYR A 36 31.34 -3.13 5.27
N TYR A 37 30.78 -3.67 4.19
CA TYR A 37 30.05 -4.94 4.19
C TYR A 37 30.17 -5.62 2.82
N THR A 38 30.56 -6.90 2.79
CA THR A 38 30.70 -7.67 1.54
C THR A 38 29.71 -8.84 1.54
N PRO A 39 28.54 -8.70 0.89
CA PRO A 39 27.56 -9.78 0.81
C PRO A 39 28.07 -10.91 -0.08
N ALA A 40 27.75 -12.16 0.28
CA ALA A 40 28.23 -13.34 -0.43
C ALA A 40 27.72 -13.45 -1.89
N TYR A 41 26.54 -12.90 -2.21
CA TYR A 41 25.90 -13.07 -3.53
C TYR A 41 25.13 -11.85 -4.06
N THR A 42 25.04 -10.75 -3.30
CA THR A 42 24.10 -9.66 -3.62
C THR A 42 24.83 -8.42 -4.10
N GLN A 43 24.55 -7.97 -5.33
CA GLN A 43 25.16 -6.74 -5.86
C GLN A 43 24.58 -5.49 -5.17
N PRO A 44 25.38 -4.43 -4.92
CA PRO A 44 24.93 -3.19 -4.30
C PRO A 44 23.76 -2.53 -5.04
N PHE A 45 23.71 -2.67 -6.36
CA PHE A 45 22.61 -2.18 -7.20
C PHE A 45 21.28 -2.88 -6.88
N GLY A 46 21.30 -4.14 -6.45
CA GLY A 46 20.10 -4.88 -6.03
C GLY A 46 19.48 -4.28 -4.77
N PHE A 47 20.30 -3.94 -3.76
CA PHE A 47 19.83 -3.26 -2.56
C PHE A 47 19.23 -1.88 -2.87
N PHE A 48 19.86 -1.12 -3.77
CA PHE A 48 19.34 0.16 -4.22
C PHE A 48 17.96 0.02 -4.89
N LEU A 49 17.81 -0.89 -5.85
CA LEU A 49 16.54 -1.17 -6.53
C LEU A 49 15.45 -1.60 -5.55
N GLN A 50 15.79 -2.47 -4.61
CA GLN A 50 14.84 -2.95 -3.62
C GLN A 50 14.42 -1.85 -2.64
N GLY A 51 15.34 -0.94 -2.28
CA GLY A 51 15.06 0.27 -1.51
C GLY A 51 14.09 1.20 -2.24
N CYS A 52 14.35 1.50 -3.51
CA CYS A 52 13.46 2.27 -4.37
C CYS A 52 12.05 1.67 -4.43
N LEU A 53 11.94 0.35 -4.59
CA LEU A 53 10.66 -0.36 -4.64
C LEU A 53 9.87 -0.20 -3.33
N HIS A 54 10.52 -0.42 -2.19
CA HIS A 54 9.88 -0.30 -0.88
C HIS A 54 9.41 1.13 -0.60
N ILE A 55 10.22 2.14 -0.95
CA ILE A 55 9.82 3.55 -0.84
C ILE A 55 8.63 3.86 -1.74
N ALA A 56 8.67 3.43 -3.01
CA ALA A 56 7.59 3.68 -3.96
C ALA A 56 6.27 3.05 -3.47
N VAL A 57 6.30 1.78 -3.05
CA VAL A 57 5.13 1.08 -2.50
C VAL A 57 4.65 1.76 -1.22
N GLY A 58 5.56 2.14 -0.33
CA GLY A 58 5.23 2.84 0.91
C GLY A 58 4.51 4.16 0.69
N LEU A 59 5.04 4.99 -0.22
CA LEU A 59 4.43 6.27 -0.60
C LEU A 59 3.07 6.09 -1.26
N VAL A 60 2.91 5.07 -2.12
CA VAL A 60 1.62 4.75 -2.74
C VAL A 60 0.59 4.36 -1.68
N LEU A 61 0.95 3.49 -0.73
CA LEU A 61 0.06 3.08 0.35
C LEU A 61 -0.36 4.25 1.25
N ILE A 62 0.56 5.18 1.53
CA ILE A 62 0.25 6.38 2.33
C ILE A 62 -0.67 7.33 1.55
N ARG A 63 -0.33 7.65 0.30
CA ARG A 63 -1.01 8.68 -0.49
C ARG A 63 -2.36 8.23 -1.05
N PHE A 64 -2.44 6.98 -1.50
CA PHE A 64 -3.62 6.39 -2.12
C PHE A 64 -4.40 5.47 -1.17
N SER A 65 -4.13 5.55 0.14
CA SER A 65 -4.86 4.80 1.17
C SER A 65 -6.39 4.84 1.03
N PRO A 66 -7.05 6.01 0.81
CA PRO A 66 -8.51 6.02 0.69
C PRO A 66 -8.99 5.42 -0.63
N PHE A 67 -8.22 5.55 -1.71
CA PHE A 67 -8.55 4.96 -3.01
C PHE A 67 -8.48 3.43 -2.96
N LEU A 68 -7.43 2.89 -2.33
CA LEU A 68 -7.27 1.44 -2.12
C LEU A 68 -8.34 0.88 -1.18
N ALA A 69 -8.77 1.65 -0.19
CA ALA A 69 -9.81 1.23 0.74
C ALA A 69 -11.19 1.04 0.08
N VAL A 70 -11.47 1.75 -1.03
CA VAL A 70 -12.73 1.59 -1.79
C VAL A 70 -12.85 0.20 -2.40
N PHE A 71 -11.73 -0.44 -2.78
CA PHE A 71 -11.75 -1.81 -3.30
C PHE A 71 -12.13 -2.84 -2.22
N GLY A 72 -11.72 -2.62 -0.97
CA GLY A 72 -12.03 -3.52 0.14
C GLY A 72 -13.42 -3.30 0.75
N TYR A 73 -13.94 -2.08 0.63
CA TYR A 73 -15.26 -1.69 1.12
C TYR A 73 -16.03 -0.93 0.02
N PRO A 74 -16.46 -1.64 -1.04
CA PRO A 74 -17.27 -1.02 -2.08
C PRO A 74 -18.58 -0.51 -1.47
N ASN A 75 -18.93 0.74 -1.77
CA ASN A 75 -20.15 1.36 -1.27
C ASN A 75 -21.36 0.61 -1.84
N PRO A 76 -22.33 0.14 -1.02
CA PRO A 76 -23.46 -0.65 -1.49
C PRO A 76 -24.51 0.14 -2.30
N SER A 77 -24.25 1.41 -2.65
CA SER A 77 -25.23 2.32 -3.26
C SER A 77 -25.53 2.08 -4.75
N SER A 78 -25.19 0.92 -5.31
CA SER A 78 -25.52 0.55 -6.69
C SER A 78 -26.44 -0.67 -6.79
N SER A 79 -27.26 -0.94 -5.77
CA SER A 79 -28.40 -1.85 -5.90
C SER A 79 -29.57 -1.11 -6.56
N THR A 80 -29.74 -1.36 -7.86
CA THR A 80 -30.93 -1.16 -8.70
C THR A 80 -32.24 -0.95 -7.92
N PRO A 81 -33.01 0.15 -8.16
CA PRO A 81 -34.40 0.17 -7.75
C PRO A 81 -35.18 -0.75 -8.69
N THR A 82 -35.35 -2.01 -8.31
CA THR A 82 -36.40 -2.85 -8.90
C THR A 82 -37.73 -2.30 -8.41
N GLN A 83 -38.27 -1.35 -9.17
CA GLN A 83 -39.63 -0.85 -9.02
C GLN A 83 -40.57 -1.98 -9.45
N SER A 84 -40.91 -2.87 -8.52
CA SER A 84 -42.02 -3.82 -8.65
C SER A 84 -43.32 -3.00 -8.61
N SER A 85 -43.74 -2.54 -9.78
CA SER A 85 -45.09 -2.05 -10.05
C SER A 85 -45.97 -3.27 -10.32
N ASP A 86 -46.40 -3.96 -9.27
CA ASP A 86 -47.47 -4.95 -9.39
C ASP A 86 -48.18 -5.09 -8.04
N ALA A 87 -49.12 -4.16 -7.78
CA ALA A 87 -50.23 -4.31 -6.82
C ALA A 87 -51.11 -3.04 -6.80
N ALA A 88 -51.85 -2.80 -7.90
CA ALA A 88 -53.09 -2.03 -7.96
C ALA A 88 -53.69 -2.35 -9.34
N ASP A 89 -54.93 -2.77 -9.54
CA ASP A 89 -56.08 -3.06 -8.70
C ASP A 89 -56.92 -4.07 -9.50
N VAL A 90 -57.73 -4.85 -8.79
CA VAL A 90 -58.76 -5.76 -9.31
C VAL A 90 -60.00 -4.98 -9.71
#